data_AF-A0A2N9JK59-F1
#
_entry.id   AF-A0A2N9JK59-F1
#
_cell.length_a   1.000
_cell.length_b   1.000
_cell.length_c   1.000
_cell.angle_alpha   90.00
_cell.angle_beta   90.00
_cell.angle_gamma   90.00
#
_symmetry.space_group_name_H-M   'P 1'
#
loop_
_entity.id
_entity.type
_entity.pdbx_description
1 polymer ?
#
loop_
_entity_poly.entity_id
_entity_poly.type
_entity_poly.pdbx_seq_one_letter_code
_entity_poly.pdbx_strand_id
1 'polypeptide(L)'
;MLVAHLRCGSVAVRPDDVVMPGVPIGECGNSGNSTQPHVHLQVTDSLDWQTTRGMPLAFHAYRSRRGDVIGQGLPDEGEVVEAID
;
A
#
# COMPACT_ATOMS: atom_id res chain seq x y z
N MET A 1 -7.31 7.02 -0.47
CA MET A 1 -6.20 6.06 -0.62
C MET A 1 -5.52 6.31 -1.96
N LEU A 2 -4.19 6.27 -1.98
CA LEU A 2 -3.33 6.39 -3.15
C LEU A 2 -2.42 5.16 -3.25
N VAL A 3 -2.31 4.61 -4.45
CA VAL A 3 -1.30 3.61 -4.84
C VAL A 3 -0.49 4.22 -5.98
N ALA A 4 0.82 4.36 -5.81
CA ALA A 4 1.67 5.08 -6.75
C ALA A 4 2.93 4.29 -7.14
N HIS A 5 3.64 4.84 -8.12
CA HIS A 5 4.85 4.29 -8.75
C HIS A 5 4.66 2.98 -9.50
N LEU A 6 3.41 2.58 -9.80
CA LEU A 6 3.11 1.39 -10.60
C LEU A 6 3.78 1.44 -11.99
N ARG A 7 4.06 0.27 -12.58
CA ARG A 7 4.64 0.18 -13.92
C ARG A 7 3.69 0.82 -14.94
N CYS A 8 4.21 1.70 -15.80
CA CYS A 8 3.40 2.38 -16.83
C CYS A 8 2.68 1.35 -17.71
N GLY A 9 1.38 1.53 -17.92
CA GLY A 9 0.55 0.61 -18.69
C GLY A 9 0.14 -0.68 -17.96
N SER A 10 0.52 -0.87 -16.68
CA SER A 10 0.15 -2.07 -15.90
C SER A 10 -1.13 -1.95 -15.09
N VAL A 11 -1.70 -0.74 -14.96
CA VAL A 11 -2.92 -0.52 -14.17
C VAL A 11 -4.05 -1.36 -14.76
N ALA A 12 -4.58 -2.28 -13.96
CA ALA A 12 -5.54 -3.30 -14.39
C ALA A 12 -6.99 -3.00 -13.96
N VAL A 13 -7.22 -1.83 -13.38
CA VAL A 13 -8.52 -1.36 -12.87
C VAL A 13 -8.92 -0.03 -13.52
N ARG A 14 -10.21 0.29 -13.44
CA ARG A 14 -10.82 1.52 -13.93
C ARG A 14 -11.55 2.25 -12.81
N PRO A 15 -11.85 3.56 -12.98
CA PRO A 15 -12.80 4.24 -12.12
C PRO A 15 -14.10 3.43 -12.00
N ASP A 16 -14.68 3.43 -10.80
CA ASP A 16 -15.89 2.71 -10.42
C ASP A 16 -15.76 1.18 -10.29
N ASP A 17 -14.59 0.59 -10.58
CA ASP A 17 -14.37 -0.84 -10.30
C ASP A 17 -14.36 -1.11 -8.78
N VAL A 18 -15.03 -2.19 -8.37
CA VAL A 18 -14.95 -2.72 -7.01
C VAL A 18 -13.80 -3.72 -6.92
N VAL A 19 -12.81 -3.42 -6.08
CA VAL A 19 -11.65 -4.29 -5.84
C VAL A 19 -11.85 -5.12 -4.57
N MET A 20 -11.46 -6.39 -4.63
CA MET A 20 -11.50 -7.33 -3.50
C MET A 20 -10.07 -7.78 -3.15
N PRO A 21 -9.81 -8.25 -1.92
CA PRO A 21 -8.52 -8.85 -1.58
C PRO A 21 -8.11 -9.92 -2.61
N GLY A 22 -6.85 -9.88 -3.04
CA GLY A 22 -6.30 -10.79 -4.05
C GLY A 22 -6.49 -10.36 -5.51
N VAL A 23 -7.33 -9.35 -5.80
CA VAL A 23 -7.47 -8.80 -7.16
C VAL A 23 -6.23 -7.96 -7.51
N PRO A 24 -5.49 -8.29 -8.58
CA PRO A 24 -4.37 -7.47 -9.03
C PRO A 24 -4.87 -6.10 -9.55
N ILE A 25 -4.27 -5.02 -9.07
CA ILE A 25 -4.59 -3.65 -9.51
C ILE A 25 -3.52 -3.04 -10.43
N GLY A 26 -2.33 -3.63 -10.45
CA GLY A 26 -1.20 -3.25 -11.30
C GLY A 26 0.10 -3.88 -10.82
N GLU A 27 1.21 -3.57 -11.50
CA GLU A 27 2.52 -4.13 -11.18
C GLU A 27 3.42 -3.09 -10.50
N CYS A 28 4.32 -3.55 -9.61
CA CYS A 28 5.38 -2.73 -9.04
C CYS A 28 6.20 -2.06 -10.16
N GLY A 29 6.53 -0.78 -9.97
CA GLY A 29 7.25 -0.02 -10.98
C GLY A 29 8.07 1.10 -10.37
N ASN A 30 8.48 2.03 -11.23
CA ASN A 30 9.28 3.20 -10.87
C ASN A 30 8.79 4.44 -11.64
N SER A 31 7.48 4.56 -11.88
CA SER A 31 6.92 5.68 -12.65
C SER A 31 6.75 6.93 -11.77
N GLY A 32 6.81 8.12 -12.40
CA GLY A 32 6.66 9.39 -11.69
C GLY A 32 7.89 9.80 -10.89
N ASN A 33 7.69 10.51 -9.79
CA ASN A 33 8.77 10.98 -8.91
C ASN A 33 9.21 9.87 -7.95
N SER A 34 10.06 8.95 -8.42
CA SER A 34 10.58 7.83 -7.65
C SER A 34 12.06 7.59 -7.99
N THR A 35 12.82 7.09 -7.01
CA THR A 35 14.25 6.81 -7.17
C THR A 35 14.52 5.35 -7.58
N GLN A 36 13.66 4.41 -7.18
CA GLN A 36 13.85 2.96 -7.33
C GLN A 36 12.51 2.23 -7.46
N PRO A 37 12.46 0.99 -7.99
CA PRO A 37 11.22 0.23 -8.07
C PRO A 37 10.60 -0.07 -6.70
N HIS A 38 9.38 0.40 -6.45
CA HIS A 38 8.58 0.12 -5.25
C HIS A 38 7.10 0.46 -5.47
N VAL A 39 6.26 0.13 -4.50
CA VAL A 39 4.86 0.59 -4.43
C VAL A 39 4.74 1.56 -3.27
N HIS A 40 4.27 2.78 -3.54
CA HIS A 40 3.91 3.74 -2.49
C HIS A 40 2.42 3.61 -2.17
N LEU A 41 2.10 3.41 -0.90
CA LEU A 41 0.74 3.35 -0.39
C LEU A 41 0.51 4.49 0.58
N GLN A 42 -0.61 5.20 0.42
CA GLN A 42 -0.97 6.29 1.32
C GLN A 42 -2.49 6.30 1.55
N VAL A 43 -2.90 6.28 2.82
CA VAL A 43 -4.30 6.40 3.22
C VAL A 43 -4.50 7.73 3.92
N THR A 44 -5.53 8.45 3.47
CA THR A 44 -5.85 9.80 3.92
C THR A 44 -7.35 9.96 4.06
N ASP A 45 -7.77 10.93 4.88
CA ASP A 45 -9.18 11.23 5.16
C ASP A 45 -9.88 12.05 4.05
N SER A 46 -9.13 12.58 3.09
CA SER A 46 -9.62 13.42 2.00
C SER A 46 -8.74 13.28 0.75
N LEU A 47 -9.27 13.76 -0.39
CA LEU A 47 -8.55 13.95 -1.65
C LEU A 47 -7.99 15.37 -1.81
N ASP A 48 -8.27 16.29 -0.88
CA ASP A 48 -7.61 17.60 -0.82
C ASP A 48 -6.20 17.45 -0.24
N TRP A 49 -5.23 17.23 -1.12
CA TRP A 49 -3.83 16.97 -0.75
C TRP A 49 -3.14 18.10 0.02
N GLN A 50 -3.67 19.32 -0.01
CA GLN A 50 -3.09 20.44 0.72
C GLN A 50 -3.46 20.44 2.21
N THR A 51 -4.58 19.80 2.58
CA THR A 51 -5.16 19.88 3.93
C THR A 51 -5.44 18.52 4.58
N THR A 52 -5.38 17.44 3.80
CA THR A 52 -5.70 16.09 4.27
C THR A 52 -4.76 15.58 5.36
N ARG A 53 -5.25 14.66 6.18
CA ARG A 53 -4.48 13.98 7.23
C ARG A 53 -4.27 12.52 6.88
N GLY A 54 -3.08 12.02 7.24
CA GLY A 54 -2.78 10.59 7.17
C GLY A 54 -3.69 9.80 8.11
N MET A 55 -4.21 8.68 7.63
CA MET A 55 -4.94 7.71 8.43
C MET A 55 -4.06 6.49 8.72
N PRO A 56 -4.22 5.82 9.88
CA PRO A 56 -3.50 4.58 10.17
C PRO A 56 -3.79 3.49 9.11
N LEU A 57 -2.74 2.88 8.57
CA LEU A 57 -2.82 1.74 7.65
C LEU A 57 -2.45 0.45 8.39
N ALA A 58 -3.45 -0.20 9.00
CA ALA A 58 -3.24 -1.48 9.66
C ALA A 58 -3.08 -2.60 8.62
N PHE A 59 -2.08 -3.45 8.82
CA PHE A 59 -1.81 -4.62 8.00
C PHE A 59 -2.56 -5.81 8.61
N HIS A 60 -3.09 -6.67 7.74
CA HIS A 60 -3.66 -7.94 8.13
C HIS A 60 -2.58 -9.03 8.10
N ALA A 61 -2.57 -9.91 9.09
CA ALA A 61 -1.75 -11.13 9.17
C ALA A 61 -0.30 -10.95 8.70
N TYR A 62 0.57 -10.47 9.60
CA TYR A 62 2.00 -10.35 9.31
C TYR A 62 2.87 -10.87 10.46
N ARG A 63 4.09 -11.26 10.11
CA ARG A 63 5.16 -11.55 11.07
C ARG A 63 5.99 -10.30 11.28
N SER A 64 6.12 -9.88 12.54
CA SER A 64 7.00 -8.77 12.93
C SER A 64 8.46 -9.18 12.76
N ARG A 65 9.37 -8.19 12.77
CA ARG A 65 10.82 -8.47 12.78
C ARG A 65 11.25 -9.31 13.99
N ARG A 66 10.47 -9.29 15.08
CA ARG A 66 10.73 -10.05 16.32
C ARG A 66 10.22 -11.49 16.25
N GLY A 67 9.51 -11.85 15.17
CA GLY A 67 8.94 -13.16 14.96
C GLY A 67 7.49 -13.30 15.44
N ASP A 68 6.93 -12.25 16.05
CA ASP A 68 5.55 -12.23 16.54
C ASP A 68 4.57 -12.32 15.37
N VAL A 69 3.51 -13.11 15.53
CA VAL A 69 2.41 -13.19 14.56
C VAL A 69 1.33 -12.20 14.97
N ILE A 70 1.07 -11.23 14.10
CA ILE A 70 0.11 -10.15 14.34
C ILE A 70 -1.07 -10.34 13.37
N GLY A 71 -2.26 -10.62 13.89
CA GLY A 71 -3.46 -10.81 13.07
C GLY A 71 -3.96 -9.53 12.41
N GLN A 72 -3.84 -8.40 13.11
CA GLN A 72 -4.06 -7.05 12.56
C GLN A 72 -3.30 -6.03 13.39
N GLY A 73 -2.53 -5.15 12.76
CA GLY A 73 -1.72 -4.18 13.49
C GLY A 73 -1.05 -3.14 12.61
N LEU A 74 -0.51 -2.10 13.24
CA LEU A 74 0.32 -1.09 12.58
C LEU A 74 1.78 -1.50 12.74
N PRO A 75 2.53 -1.70 11.64
CA PRO A 75 3.97 -1.85 11.71
C PRO A 75 4.63 -0.58 12.27
N ASP A 76 5.76 -0.74 12.96
CA ASP A 76 6.59 0.39 13.40
C ASP A 76 7.23 1.09 12.18
N GLU A 77 7.65 2.34 12.36
CA GLU A 77 8.38 3.08 11.30
C GLU A 77 9.66 2.33 10.89
N GLY A 78 9.79 2.02 9.59
CA GLY A 78 10.92 1.28 9.04
C GLY A 78 10.93 -0.21 9.40
N GLU A 79 9.85 -0.74 9.98
CA GLU A 79 9.76 -2.17 10.26
C GLU A 79 9.68 -2.98 8.97
N VAL A 80 10.51 -4.03 8.90
CA VAL A 80 10.39 -5.07 7.89
C VAL A 80 9.47 -6.15 8.44
N VAL A 81 8.36 -6.38 7.75
CA VAL A 81 7.36 -7.38 8.08
C VAL A 81 7.22 -8.40 6.95
N GLU A 82 6.84 -9.62 7.29
CA GLU A 82 6.57 -10.68 6.32
C GLU A 82 5.07 -10.99 6.30
N ALA A 83 4.48 -11.12 5.11
CA ALA A 83 3.11 -11.61 5.00
C ALA A 83 3.03 -13.06 5.51
N ILE A 84 1.94 -13.38 6.21
CA ILE A 84 1.64 -14.74 6.62
C ILE A 84 0.41 -15.16 5.81
N ASP A 85 0.55 -16.26 5.06
CA ASP A 85 -0.52 -16.87 4.27
C ASP A 85 -1.68 -17.40 5.14
#